data_AF-A0A059KJ75-F1
#
_entry.id   AF-A0A059KJ75-F1
#
_cell.length_a   1.000
_cell.length_b   1.000
_cell.length_c   1.000
_cell.angle_alpha   90.00
_cell.angle_beta   90.00
_cell.angle_gamma   90.00
#
_symmetry.space_group_name_H-M   'P 1'
#
loop_
_entity.id
_entity.type
_entity.pdbx_description
1 polymer ?
#
loop_
_entity_poly.entity_id
_entity_poly.type
_entity_poly.pdbx_seq_one_letter_code
_entity_poly.pdbx_strand_id
1 'polypeptide(L)' 'MAELKGAPDARLDEYRWLLEELRISFFAQELKTPQPVSTKRLDKVWAQMSM' A
#
# COMPACT_ATOMS: atom_id res chain seq x y z
N MET A 1 0.36 -10.93 -20.41
CA MET A 1 -0.57 -10.50 -19.36
C MET A 1 -0.63 -8.98 -19.37
N ALA A 2 -1.36 -8.39 -20.31
CA ALA A 2 -1.42 -6.94 -20.50
C ALA A 2 -2.87 -6.52 -20.70
N GLU A 3 -3.70 -6.77 -19.70
CA GLU A 3 -5.10 -6.36 -19.72
C GLU A 3 -5.51 -6.00 -18.30
N LEU A 4 -5.47 -4.72 -17.96
CA LEU A 4 -6.46 -4.05 -17.11
C LEU A 4 -6.38 -2.53 -17.38
N LYS A 5 -6.72 -2.12 -18.62
CA LYS A 5 -7.06 -0.70 -18.88
C LYS A 5 -8.42 -0.44 -18.23
N GLY A 6 -8.41 0.04 -16.98
CA GLY A 6 -9.57 0.65 -16.32
C GLY A 6 -10.38 -0.21 -15.35
N ALA A 7 -10.01 -1.46 -15.09
CA ALA A 7 -10.67 -2.25 -14.04
C ALA A 7 -10.04 -1.94 -12.67
N PRO A 8 -10.84 -1.72 -11.60
CA PRO A 8 -10.31 -1.59 -10.26
C PRO A 8 -9.66 -2.91 -9.82
N ASP A 9 -8.35 -2.90 -9.56
CA ASP A 9 -7.64 -4.02 -8.95
C ASP A 9 -7.67 -3.83 -7.43
N ALA A 10 -8.37 -4.72 -6.72
CA ALA A 10 -8.48 -4.68 -5.26
C ALA A 10 -7.11 -4.70 -4.56
N ARG A 11 -6.10 -5.35 -5.15
CA ARG A 11 -4.74 -5.41 -4.59
C ARG A 11 -4.03 -4.06 -4.70
N LEU A 12 -4.28 -3.30 -5.78
CA LEU A 12 -3.76 -1.94 -5.92
C LEU A 12 -4.45 -0.97 -4.96
N ASP A 13 -5.74 -1.17 -4.68
CA ASP A 13 -6.44 -0.37 -3.67
C ASP A 13 -5.89 -0.62 -2.26
N GLU A 14 -5.67 -1.89 -1.90
CA GLU A 14 -5.03 -2.24 -0.63
C GLU A 14 -3.60 -1.65 -0.53
N TYR A 15 -2.82 -1.72 -1.62
CA TYR A 15 -1.49 -1.12 -1.66
C TYR A 15 -1.53 0.41 -1.49
N ARG A 16 -2.53 1.09 -2.07
CA ARG A 16 -2.77 2.52 -1.86
C ARG A 16 -3.02 2.83 -0.38
N TRP A 17 -3.86 2.06 0.29
CA TRP A 17 -4.09 2.22 1.73
C TRP A 17 -2.83 2.04 2.56
N LEU A 18 -2.00 1.03 2.26
CA LEU A 18 -0.72 0.84 2.94
C LEU A 18 0.23 2.04 2.75
N LEU A 19 0.24 2.67 1.57
CA LEU A 19 1.00 3.90 1.33
C LEU A 19 0.48 5.08 2.16
N GLU A 20 -0.84 5.21 2.31
CA GLU A 20 -1.44 6.25 3.14
C GLU A 20 -1.08 6.07 4.62
N GLU A 21 -1.13 4.83 5.13
CA GLU A 21 -0.70 4.50 6.49
C GLU A 21 0.80 4.79 6.74
N LEU A 22 1.65 4.52 5.74
CA LEU A 22 3.06 4.90 5.80
C LEU A 22 3.21 6.43 5.92
N ARG A 23 2.47 7.20 5.12
CA ARG A 23 2.51 8.66 5.15
C ARG A 23 2.05 9.21 6.50
N ILE A 24 0.97 8.66 7.09
CA ILE A 24 0.52 9.06 8.43
C ILE A 24 1.61 8.77 9.47
N SER A 25 2.25 7.60 9.40
CA SER A 25 3.35 7.22 10.31
C SER A 25 4.55 8.16 10.23
N PHE A 26 4.82 8.76 9.07
CA PHE A 26 5.93 9.71 8.88
C PHE A 26 5.58 11.17 9.19
N PHE A 27 4.37 11.61 8.83
CA PHE A 27 4.01 13.03 8.83
C PHE A 27 2.94 13.41 9.85
N ALA A 28 2.18 12.45 10.38
CA ALA A 28 1.03 12.68 11.25
C ALA A 28 0.96 11.65 12.38
N GLN A 29 2.05 11.50 13.15
CA GLN A 29 2.17 10.50 14.22
C GLN A 29 1.11 10.65 15.32
N GLU A 30 0.63 11.87 15.56
CA GLU A 30 -0.43 12.16 16.53
C GLU A 30 -1.78 11.53 16.16
N LEU A 31 -2.03 11.31 14.86
CA LEU A 31 -3.27 10.70 14.37
C LEU A 31 -3.38 9.20 14.71
N LYS A 32 -2.24 8.56 15.04
CA LYS A 32 -2.04 7.11 15.22
C LYS A 32 -2.41 6.31 13.95
N THR A 33 -1.79 5.16 13.79
CA THR A 33 -2.12 4.24 12.69
C THR A 33 -2.71 2.95 13.26
N PRO A 34 -3.78 2.39 12.65
CA PRO A 34 -4.34 1.11 13.05
C PRO A 34 -3.34 -0.04 12.88
N GLN A 35 -2.44 0.07 11.90
CA GLN A 35 -1.31 -0.85 11.73
C GLN A 35 -0.06 -0.09 11.31
N PRO A 36 1.10 -0.32 11.97
CA PRO A 36 2.35 0.28 11.52
C PRO A 36 2.74 -0.28 10.15
N VAL A 37 2.95 0.61 9.18
CA VAL A 37 3.45 0.28 7.84
C VAL A 37 4.86 0.84 7.66
N SER A 38 5.71 0.07 6.98
CA SER A 38 7.08 0.45 6.64
C SER A 38 7.34 0.22 5.15
N THR A 39 8.39 0.85 4.62
CA THR A 39 8.84 0.69 3.22
C THR A 39 9.11 -0.79 2.89
N LYS A 40 9.80 -1.51 3.78
CA LYS A 40 10.08 -2.95 3.63
C LYS A 40 8.81 -3.80 3.48
N ARG A 41 7.71 -3.40 4.14
CA ARG A 41 6.43 -4.11 4.00
C ARG A 41 5.79 -3.83 2.65
N LEU A 42 5.83 -2.58 2.19
CA LEU A 42 5.36 -2.21 0.84
C LEU A 42 6.13 -2.97 -0.24
N ASP A 43 7.46 -3.02 -0.15
CA ASP A 43 8.30 -3.76 -1.10
C ASP A 43 7.89 -5.24 -1.20
N LYS A 44 7.59 -5.87 -0.06
CA LYS A 44 7.13 -7.26 -0.01
C LYS A 44 5.77 -7.44 -0.68
N VAL A 45 4.80 -6.57 -0.38
CA VAL A 45 3.45 -6.64 -0.98
C VAL A 45 3.54 -6.40 -2.48
N TRP A 46 4.33 -5.41 -2.91
CA TRP A 46 4.56 -5.14 -4.32
C TRP A 46 5.16 -6.34 -5.06
N ALA A 47 6.20 -6.96 -4.48
CA ALA A 47 6.82 -8.16 -5.04
C ALA A 47 5.81 -9.33 -5.17
N GLN A 48 4.93 -9.50 -4.19
CA GLN A 48 3.87 -10.52 -4.21
C GLN A 48 2.80 -10.26 -5.28
N MET A 49 2.58 -9.00 -5.68
CA MET A 49 1.62 -8.66 -6.73
C MET A 49 2.20 -8.80 -8.14
N SER A 50 3.53 -8.60 -8.27
CA SER A 50 4.25 -8.73 -9.54
C SER A 50 4.62 -10.16 -9.93
N MET A 51 4.43 -11.12 -9.02
CA MET A 51 4.81 -12.52 -9.13
C MET A 51 3.58 -13.40 -9.36
#